data_AF-A0A9N7R9X4-F1
#
_entry.id   AF-A0A9N7R9X4-F1
#
_cell.length_a   1.000
_cell.length_b   1.000
_cell.length_c   1.000
_cell.angle_alpha   90.00
_cell.angle_beta   90.00
_cell.angle_gamma   90.00
#
_symmetry.space_group_name_H-M   'P 1'
#
loop_
_entity.id
_entity.type
_entity.pdbx_description
1 polymer ?
#
loop_
_entity_poly.entity_id
_entity_poly.type
_entity_poly.pdbx_seq_one_letter_code
_entity_poly.pdbx_strand_id
1 'polypeptide(L)'
;MVSSSPPQPKEIPSDEKCAENGPRRKAKWWYSTFHTVTAMVGAGVLSLPYAMAYLGWGPGMVVMVLSWCITLNTMWQMTQLHECVPGVRFDRYIDLGRHAFGRGLGAWIVLPQQLIVQVGCDIVYMVTGGKCLMKFMEIACSNCKPIRQSYWICIFGGLHFFLSQLPDFNSVSGVSLAAAVMSLCYSTIAWVGSLSKGRSPNVSYAYKQTSRLDSMFRIFNALGEVTFAYAGHAVALEIQATIPSTPEKPSKVPMWKGAVLAYIINAICYFPVAIIGYWAFGRDVADNVLVALERPAWLIATANLMVVVHVIGSYQVYAMPVFDILERSIVKRTSISNGPVLRLIVRSGYVAFTLFVGVTFPFFGDLLGFFGGFGFAPTSYFIISHNKAQRHPSIGRATGPHVLAVPPALLARTTRFTIAVSAIIPEQAFGLVYQLVPHHHQIIL
;
A
#
# COMPACT_ATOMS: atom_id res chain seq x y z
N MET A 1 -40.23 -8.33 57.14
CA MET A 1 -39.59 -8.96 55.96
C MET A 1 -39.20 -7.84 55.00
N VAL A 2 -37.90 -7.57 54.88
CA VAL A 2 -37.35 -6.52 54.00
C VAL A 2 -37.17 -7.15 52.62
N SER A 3 -37.87 -6.63 51.61
CA SER A 3 -37.75 -7.08 50.22
C SER A 3 -36.54 -6.42 49.57
N SER A 4 -35.46 -7.18 49.38
CA SER A 4 -34.26 -6.75 48.64
C SER A 4 -34.51 -6.81 47.13
N SER A 5 -34.39 -5.67 46.45
CA SER A 5 -34.39 -5.57 44.98
C SER A 5 -33.21 -6.35 44.36
N PRO A 6 -33.32 -6.86 43.12
CA PRO A 6 -32.22 -7.56 42.46
C PRO A 6 -31.04 -6.60 42.18
N PRO A 7 -29.79 -7.07 42.16
CA PRO A 7 -28.65 -6.23 41.82
C PRO A 7 -28.74 -5.82 40.35
N GLN A 8 -28.58 -4.52 40.08
CA GLN A 8 -28.40 -4.06 38.70
C GLN A 8 -27.07 -4.60 38.13
N PRO A 9 -27.00 -4.91 36.83
CA PRO A 9 -25.75 -5.32 36.20
C PRO A 9 -24.72 -4.20 36.33
N LYS A 10 -23.52 -4.52 36.82
CA LYS A 10 -22.38 -3.59 36.78
C LYS A 10 -22.09 -3.23 35.33
N GLU A 11 -22.36 -1.98 34.97
CA GLU A 11 -21.85 -1.38 33.74
C GLU A 11 -20.32 -1.45 33.77
N ILE A 12 -19.77 -2.21 32.82
CA ILE A 12 -18.38 -2.05 32.39
C ILE A 12 -18.34 -0.64 31.80
N PRO A 13 -17.45 0.28 32.24
CA PRO A 13 -17.41 1.61 31.68
C PRO A 13 -17.08 1.47 30.20
N SER A 14 -18.10 1.68 29.36
CA SER A 14 -17.94 1.82 27.94
C SER A 14 -17.12 3.08 27.72
N ASP A 15 -16.09 2.98 26.90
CA ASP A 15 -15.33 4.09 26.33
C ASP A 15 -16.22 4.98 25.42
N GLU A 16 -17.50 5.18 25.76
CA GLU A 16 -18.51 5.90 24.97
C GLU A 16 -18.32 7.41 24.97
N LYS A 17 -17.55 7.96 25.92
CA LYS A 17 -17.25 9.41 25.91
C LYS A 17 -16.22 9.84 24.86
N CYS A 18 -15.70 8.91 24.05
CA CYS A 18 -14.79 9.23 22.93
C CYS A 18 -15.42 9.03 21.53
N ALA A 19 -16.72 8.71 21.44
CA ALA A 19 -17.37 8.36 20.17
C ALA A 19 -18.02 9.55 19.43
N GLU A 20 -18.26 10.71 20.07
CA GLU A 20 -18.98 11.82 19.42
C GLU A 20 -18.14 12.67 18.44
N ASN A 21 -16.81 12.52 18.41
CA ASN A 21 -15.93 13.30 17.52
C ASN A 21 -15.21 12.45 16.46
N GLY A 22 -15.90 11.46 15.90
CA GLY A 22 -15.41 10.76 14.71
C GLY A 22 -15.40 11.70 13.48
N PRO A 23 -14.40 11.61 12.58
CA PRO A 23 -14.39 12.42 11.36
C PRO A 23 -15.66 12.19 10.53
N ARG A 24 -16.21 13.28 9.97
CA ARG A 24 -17.44 13.25 9.16
C ARG A 24 -17.29 12.25 8.00
N ARG A 25 -18.05 11.15 8.05
CA ARG A 25 -18.11 10.12 7.01
C ARG A 25 -19.04 10.59 5.90
N LYS A 26 -18.46 11.11 4.81
CA LYS A 26 -19.21 11.67 3.66
C LYS A 26 -18.77 11.09 2.32
N ALA A 27 -17.84 10.13 2.32
CA ALA A 27 -17.26 9.60 1.10
C ALA A 27 -18.27 8.79 0.29
N LYS A 28 -18.27 9.00 -1.02
CA LYS A 28 -19.05 8.22 -2.00
C LYS A 28 -18.19 7.09 -2.58
N TRP A 29 -18.79 6.13 -3.28
CA TRP A 29 -18.08 4.99 -3.88
C TRP A 29 -16.94 5.37 -4.83
N TRP A 30 -17.01 6.53 -5.49
CA TRP A 30 -15.93 6.99 -6.36
C TRP A 30 -14.75 7.60 -5.58
N TYR A 31 -14.95 8.00 -4.32
CA TYR A 31 -13.86 8.40 -3.44
C TYR A 31 -12.94 7.23 -3.13
N SER A 32 -13.51 6.06 -2.83
CA SER A 32 -12.67 4.87 -2.64
C SER A 32 -11.91 4.51 -3.91
N THR A 33 -12.48 4.68 -5.12
CA THR A 33 -11.73 4.45 -6.36
C THR A 33 -10.46 5.29 -6.43
N PHE A 34 -10.55 6.62 -6.36
CA PHE A 34 -9.35 7.43 -6.57
C PHE A 34 -8.37 7.33 -5.39
N HIS A 35 -8.84 7.15 -4.14
CA HIS A 35 -7.96 6.91 -3.01
C HIS A 35 -7.22 5.57 -3.14
N THR A 36 -7.90 4.51 -3.60
CA THR A 36 -7.28 3.21 -3.86
C THR A 36 -6.33 3.27 -5.06
N VAL A 37 -6.68 3.98 -6.14
CA VAL A 37 -5.77 4.20 -7.28
C VAL A 37 -4.53 4.97 -6.83
N THR A 38 -4.67 6.04 -6.04
CA THR A 38 -3.54 6.82 -5.53
C THR A 38 -2.64 6.01 -4.61
N ALA A 39 -3.23 5.14 -3.78
CA ALA A 39 -2.45 4.24 -2.92
C ALA A 39 -1.70 3.17 -3.74
N MET A 40 -2.35 2.55 -4.73
CA MET A 40 -1.75 1.47 -5.52
C MET A 40 -0.81 1.99 -6.60
N VAL A 41 -1.35 2.79 -7.53
CA VAL A 41 -0.69 3.25 -8.77
C VAL A 41 0.27 4.39 -8.47
N GLY A 42 1.41 4.03 -7.86
CA GLY A 42 2.49 4.95 -7.55
C GLY A 42 3.84 4.51 -8.11
N ALA A 43 4.91 4.82 -7.39
CA ALA A 43 6.27 4.63 -7.89
C ALA A 43 6.57 3.18 -8.34
N GLY A 44 5.92 2.17 -7.76
CA GLY A 44 6.09 0.77 -8.14
C GLY A 44 5.79 0.47 -9.61
N VAL A 45 4.86 1.17 -10.27
CA VAL A 45 4.56 0.92 -11.70
C VAL A 45 5.76 1.20 -12.60
N LEU A 46 6.57 2.19 -12.23
CA LEU A 46 7.71 2.65 -13.02
C LEU A 46 8.88 1.67 -12.99
N SER A 47 8.95 0.79 -11.98
CA SER A 47 9.98 -0.23 -11.83
C SER A 47 9.57 -1.60 -12.38
N LEU A 48 8.29 -1.83 -12.71
CA LEU A 48 7.84 -3.13 -13.22
C LEU A 48 8.65 -3.64 -14.43
N PRO A 49 9.03 -2.80 -15.43
CA PRO A 49 9.91 -3.25 -16.52
C PRO A 49 11.27 -3.74 -16.03
N TYR A 50 11.82 -3.09 -15.00
CA TYR A 50 13.08 -3.47 -14.36
C TYR A 50 12.97 -4.78 -13.60
N ALA A 51 11.87 -5.00 -12.87
CA ALA A 51 11.59 -6.31 -12.28
C ALA A 51 11.51 -7.42 -13.35
N MET A 52 10.87 -7.15 -14.50
CA MET A 52 10.81 -8.07 -15.64
C MET A 52 12.20 -8.39 -16.21
N ALA A 53 13.18 -7.48 -16.13
CA ALA A 53 14.54 -7.75 -16.59
C ALA A 53 15.28 -8.83 -15.78
N TYR A 54 14.92 -9.01 -14.51
CA TYR A 54 15.47 -10.08 -13.67
C TYR A 54 14.60 -11.34 -13.65
N LEU A 55 13.28 -11.21 -13.75
CA LEU A 55 12.35 -12.34 -13.75
C LEU A 55 12.16 -12.97 -15.13
N GLY A 56 12.46 -12.25 -16.20
CA GLY A 56 12.24 -12.67 -17.58
C GLY A 56 10.76 -12.68 -17.99
N TRP A 57 10.49 -12.97 -19.26
CA TRP A 57 9.14 -12.96 -19.82
C TRP A 57 8.19 -13.94 -19.13
N GLY A 58 8.53 -15.24 -19.09
CA GLY A 58 7.66 -16.27 -18.55
C GLY A 58 7.38 -16.09 -17.05
N PRO A 59 8.40 -16.25 -16.18
CA PRO A 59 8.21 -16.13 -14.74
C PRO A 59 7.71 -14.74 -14.33
N GLY A 60 8.22 -13.66 -14.94
CA GLY A 60 7.79 -12.30 -14.65
C GLY A 60 6.30 -12.08 -14.93
N MET A 61 5.80 -12.50 -16.10
CA MET A 61 4.38 -12.38 -16.43
C MET A 61 3.49 -13.23 -15.50
N VAL A 62 3.93 -14.44 -15.16
CA VAL A 62 3.21 -15.30 -14.20
C VAL A 62 3.11 -14.61 -12.85
N VAL A 63 4.23 -14.12 -12.30
CA VAL A 63 4.24 -13.41 -11.02
C VAL A 63 3.34 -12.18 -11.06
N MET A 64 3.39 -11.37 -12.11
CA MET A 64 2.51 -10.19 -12.24
C MET A 64 1.02 -10.55 -12.24
N VAL A 65 0.61 -11.54 -13.04
CA VAL A 65 -0.80 -11.97 -13.12
C VAL A 65 -1.25 -12.59 -11.80
N LEU A 66 -0.42 -13.43 -11.18
CA LEU A 66 -0.71 -14.03 -9.88
C LEU A 66 -0.82 -12.98 -8.79
N SER A 67 0.12 -12.03 -8.72
CA SER A 67 0.07 -10.91 -7.79
C SER A 67 -1.20 -10.09 -7.96
N TRP A 68 -1.59 -9.75 -9.19
CA TRP A 68 -2.84 -9.02 -9.44
C TRP A 68 -4.08 -9.80 -8.97
N CYS A 69 -4.18 -11.09 -9.30
CA CYS A 69 -5.30 -11.95 -8.89
C CYS A 69 -5.37 -12.14 -7.37
N ILE A 70 -4.23 -12.42 -6.72
CA ILE A 70 -4.18 -12.64 -5.27
C ILE A 70 -4.53 -11.35 -4.54
N THR A 71 -3.93 -10.24 -4.92
CA THR A 71 -4.16 -8.95 -4.24
C THR A 71 -5.58 -8.45 -4.41
N LEU A 72 -6.21 -8.67 -5.57
CA LEU A 72 -7.64 -8.39 -5.78
C LEU A 72 -8.52 -9.24 -4.83
N ASN A 73 -8.21 -10.53 -4.70
CA ASN A 73 -8.92 -11.42 -3.81
C ASN A 73 -8.71 -11.06 -2.32
N THR A 74 -7.50 -10.68 -1.90
CA THR A 74 -7.27 -10.25 -0.52
C THR A 74 -7.87 -8.87 -0.25
N MET A 75 -7.95 -7.98 -1.25
CA MET A 75 -8.67 -6.71 -1.14
C MET A 75 -10.17 -6.93 -0.92
N TRP A 76 -10.78 -7.88 -1.63
CA TRP A 76 -12.15 -8.32 -1.37
C TRP A 76 -12.32 -8.80 0.07
N GLN A 77 -11.43 -9.67 0.54
CA GLN A 77 -11.48 -10.21 1.89
C GLN A 77 -11.40 -9.09 2.94
N MET A 78 -10.46 -8.15 2.78
CA MET A 78 -10.31 -7.01 3.68
C MET A 78 -11.57 -6.15 3.72
N THR A 79 -12.20 -5.91 2.56
CA THR A 79 -13.46 -5.17 2.44
C THR A 79 -14.61 -5.85 3.21
N GLN A 80 -14.67 -7.18 3.17
CA GLN A 80 -15.66 -7.97 3.91
C GLN A 80 -15.38 -8.00 5.42
N LEU A 81 -14.11 -8.01 5.81
CA LEU A 81 -13.69 -8.10 7.21
C LEU A 81 -13.94 -6.81 8.01
N HIS A 82 -14.04 -5.65 7.34
CA HIS A 82 -14.33 -4.38 7.99
C HIS A 82 -15.62 -4.37 8.83
N GLU A 83 -16.64 -5.15 8.44
CA GLU A 83 -17.96 -5.23 9.08
C GLU A 83 -18.37 -6.68 9.29
N CYS A 84 -17.40 -7.54 9.65
CA CYS A 84 -17.65 -8.98 9.77
C CYS A 84 -18.41 -9.38 11.05
N VAL A 85 -18.52 -8.47 12.02
CA VAL A 85 -19.29 -8.65 13.26
C VAL A 85 -20.46 -7.65 13.24
N PRO A 86 -21.72 -8.08 13.43
CA PRO A 86 -22.85 -7.18 13.47
C PRO A 86 -22.67 -6.06 14.51
N GLY A 87 -22.88 -4.81 14.10
CA GLY A 87 -22.74 -3.63 14.98
C GLY A 87 -21.30 -3.14 15.21
N VAL A 88 -20.28 -3.87 14.77
CA VAL A 88 -18.87 -3.47 14.95
C VAL A 88 -18.22 -3.11 13.61
N ARG A 89 -17.51 -1.99 13.58
CA ARG A 89 -16.71 -1.54 12.43
C ARG A 89 -15.23 -1.50 12.78
N PHE A 90 -14.43 -2.22 12.00
CA PHE A 90 -12.97 -2.21 12.13
C PHE A 90 -12.37 -1.15 11.19
N ASP A 91 -12.41 0.11 11.64
CA ASP A 91 -11.95 1.26 10.84
C ASP A 91 -10.42 1.33 10.68
N ARG A 92 -9.67 0.55 11.47
CA ARG A 92 -8.20 0.46 11.41
C ARG A 92 -7.75 -0.98 11.26
N TYR A 93 -6.65 -1.18 10.54
CA TYR A 93 -6.10 -2.52 10.34
C TYR A 93 -5.63 -3.18 11.65
N ILE A 94 -5.02 -2.42 12.56
CA ILE A 94 -4.65 -2.91 13.89
C ILE A 94 -5.88 -3.42 14.69
N ASP A 95 -7.05 -2.81 14.55
CA ASP A 95 -8.24 -3.20 15.29
C ASP A 95 -8.80 -4.52 14.76
N LEU A 96 -8.80 -4.70 13.43
CA LEU A 96 -9.08 -5.99 12.81
C LEU A 96 -8.07 -7.06 13.23
N GLY A 97 -6.78 -6.70 13.30
CA GLY A 97 -5.71 -7.60 13.75
C GLY A 97 -5.90 -8.07 15.19
N ARG A 98 -6.23 -7.15 16.09
CA ARG A 98 -6.56 -7.47 17.50
C ARG A 98 -7.77 -8.37 17.63
N HIS A 99 -8.76 -8.20 16.76
CA HIS A 99 -9.94 -9.06 16.75
C HIS A 99 -9.58 -10.48 16.26
N ALA A 100 -8.80 -10.59 15.18
CA ALA A 100 -8.48 -11.87 14.57
C ALA A 100 -7.47 -12.71 15.39
N PHE A 101 -6.42 -12.08 15.95
CA PHE A 101 -5.31 -12.78 16.61
C PHE A 101 -5.27 -12.54 18.14
N GLY A 102 -6.23 -11.82 18.69
CA GLY A 102 -6.25 -11.41 20.10
C GLY A 102 -5.54 -10.07 20.37
N ARG A 103 -5.86 -9.47 21.53
CA ARG A 103 -5.50 -8.06 21.85
C ARG A 103 -3.99 -7.78 21.85
N GLY A 104 -3.18 -8.72 22.33
CA GLY A 104 -1.72 -8.61 22.38
C GLY A 104 -1.07 -9.01 21.06
N LEU A 105 -1.19 -10.29 20.69
CA LEU A 105 -0.53 -10.87 19.51
C LEU A 105 -0.96 -10.18 18.20
N GLY A 106 -2.23 -9.85 18.04
CA GLY A 106 -2.73 -9.15 16.84
C GLY A 106 -2.15 -7.75 16.66
N ALA A 107 -1.95 -7.02 17.75
CA ALA A 107 -1.27 -5.73 17.69
C ALA A 107 0.20 -5.90 17.34
N TRP A 108 0.88 -6.91 17.89
CA TRP A 108 2.31 -7.15 17.67
C TRP A 108 2.64 -7.68 16.26
N ILE A 109 1.71 -8.40 15.62
CA ILE A 109 1.87 -8.85 14.23
C ILE A 109 1.54 -7.72 13.25
N VAL A 110 0.34 -7.13 13.36
CA VAL A 110 -0.18 -6.23 12.33
C VAL A 110 0.45 -4.84 12.37
N LEU A 111 0.68 -4.27 13.56
CA LEU A 111 1.16 -2.89 13.67
C LEU A 111 2.56 -2.69 13.09
N PRO A 112 3.59 -3.51 13.41
CA PRO A 112 4.91 -3.32 12.83
C PRO A 112 4.87 -3.42 11.30
N GLN A 113 4.15 -4.41 10.76
CA GLN A 113 4.06 -4.62 9.32
C GLN A 113 3.30 -3.48 8.61
N GLN A 114 2.21 -2.99 9.20
CA GLN A 114 1.48 -1.83 8.70
C GLN A 114 2.36 -0.57 8.71
N LEU A 115 3.14 -0.34 9.78
CA LEU A 115 4.05 0.80 9.88
C LEU A 115 5.21 0.70 8.89
N ILE A 116 5.81 -0.48 8.72
CA ILE A 116 6.88 -0.72 7.72
C ILE A 116 6.38 -0.35 6.33
N VAL A 117 5.16 -0.75 5.99
CA VAL A 117 4.53 -0.42 4.71
C VAL A 117 4.33 1.10 4.57
N GLN A 118 3.68 1.74 5.54
CA GLN A 118 3.35 3.17 5.45
C GLN A 118 4.60 4.05 5.42
N VAL A 119 5.51 3.83 6.37
CA VAL A 119 6.79 4.55 6.46
C VAL A 119 7.68 4.25 5.25
N GLY A 120 7.70 3.01 4.79
CA GLY A 120 8.48 2.61 3.62
C GLY A 120 8.00 3.27 2.33
N CYS A 121 6.68 3.33 2.11
CA CYS A 121 6.09 4.10 1.01
C CYS A 121 6.49 5.57 1.05
N ASP A 122 6.39 6.20 2.22
CA ASP A 122 6.71 7.61 2.39
C ASP A 122 8.19 7.91 2.10
N ILE A 123 9.11 7.03 2.52
CA ILE A 123 10.54 7.12 2.17
C ILE A 123 10.75 6.96 0.65
N VAL A 124 10.14 5.95 0.03
CA VAL A 124 10.23 5.72 -1.42
C VAL A 124 9.71 6.92 -2.20
N TYR A 125 8.61 7.54 -1.75
CA TYR A 125 8.04 8.73 -2.39
C TYR A 125 8.94 9.95 -2.25
N MET A 126 9.64 10.14 -1.13
CA MET A 126 10.67 11.19 -0.99
C MET A 126 11.77 11.05 -2.05
N VAL A 127 12.31 9.84 -2.20
CA VAL A 127 13.37 9.54 -3.20
C VAL A 127 12.84 9.71 -4.62
N THR A 128 11.65 9.18 -4.90
CA THR A 128 11.01 9.24 -6.22
C THR A 128 10.71 10.68 -6.63
N GLY A 129 10.11 11.46 -5.74
CA GLY A 129 9.80 12.87 -5.95
C GLY A 129 11.06 13.70 -6.22
N GLY A 130 12.10 13.51 -5.42
CA GLY A 130 13.39 14.16 -5.63
C GLY A 130 14.05 13.79 -6.96
N LYS A 131 14.08 12.49 -7.31
CA LYS A 131 14.67 12.00 -8.59
C LYS A 131 13.90 12.51 -9.81
N CYS A 132 12.57 12.54 -9.76
CA CYS A 132 11.74 13.04 -10.86
C CYS A 132 11.85 14.57 -10.98
N LEU A 133 11.88 15.30 -9.86
CA LEU A 133 12.07 16.76 -9.87
C LEU A 133 13.45 17.14 -10.43
N MET A 134 14.50 16.41 -10.03
CA MET A 134 15.83 16.53 -10.62
C MET A 134 15.79 16.35 -12.14
N LYS A 135 15.16 15.28 -12.62
CA LYS A 135 15.08 14.99 -14.07
C LYS A 135 14.27 16.02 -14.83
N PHE A 136 13.17 16.52 -14.26
CA PHE A 136 12.44 17.64 -14.85
C PHE A 136 13.33 18.87 -15.03
N MET A 137 14.09 19.25 -14.01
CA MET A 137 14.94 20.44 -14.04
C MET A 137 16.14 20.30 -14.99
N GLU A 138 16.75 19.12 -15.09
CA GLU A 138 17.80 18.82 -16.07
C GLU A 138 17.31 18.98 -17.52
N ILE A 139 16.03 18.67 -17.77
CA ILE A 139 15.42 18.81 -19.11
C ILE A 139 14.94 20.24 -19.37
N ALA A 140 14.30 20.87 -18.38
CA ALA A 140 13.69 22.19 -18.53
C ALA A 140 14.73 23.33 -18.55
N CYS A 141 15.87 23.14 -17.89
CA CYS A 141 16.91 24.15 -17.79
C CYS A 141 18.29 23.58 -18.15
N SER A 142 18.64 23.65 -19.44
CA SER A 142 19.92 23.14 -19.95
C SER A 142 21.15 23.88 -19.41
N ASN A 143 20.98 25.13 -18.95
CA ASN A 143 22.06 25.97 -18.43
C ASN A 143 22.12 26.04 -16.89
N CYS A 144 21.28 25.26 -16.19
CA CYS A 144 21.26 25.24 -14.74
C CYS A 144 22.45 24.44 -14.19
N LYS A 145 23.04 24.90 -13.07
CA LYS A 145 24.12 24.18 -12.40
C LYS A 145 23.57 22.84 -11.86
N PRO A 146 24.16 21.69 -12.22
CA PRO A 146 23.72 20.42 -11.68
C PRO A 146 24.00 20.38 -10.17
N ILE A 147 22.97 20.03 -9.41
CA ILE A 147 23.05 19.82 -7.96
C ILE A 147 22.85 18.33 -7.65
N ARG A 148 23.40 17.86 -6.52
CA ARG A 148 23.28 16.45 -6.12
C ARG A 148 21.81 16.06 -5.89
N GLN A 149 21.46 14.82 -6.20
CA GLN A 149 20.12 14.26 -5.99
C GLN A 149 19.60 14.46 -4.56
N SER A 150 20.47 14.39 -3.55
CA SER A 150 20.11 14.63 -2.15
C SER A 150 19.47 16.00 -1.92
N TYR A 151 19.93 17.05 -2.60
CA TYR A 151 19.32 18.38 -2.49
C TYR A 151 17.92 18.42 -3.10
N TRP A 152 17.69 17.72 -4.22
CA TRP A 152 16.36 17.61 -4.81
C TRP A 152 15.38 16.85 -3.91
N ILE A 153 15.85 15.80 -3.22
CA ILE A 153 15.06 15.10 -2.20
C ILE A 153 14.71 16.05 -1.05
N CYS A 154 15.66 16.90 -0.59
CA CYS A 154 15.38 17.91 0.43
C CYS A 154 14.36 18.97 -0.04
N ILE A 155 14.46 19.46 -1.28
CA ILE A 155 13.50 20.42 -1.85
C ILE A 155 12.10 19.81 -1.89
N PHE A 156 11.99 18.57 -2.38
CA PHE A 156 10.73 17.83 -2.41
C PHE A 156 10.18 17.59 -0.99
N GLY A 157 11.02 17.15 -0.06
CA GLY A 157 10.65 16.94 1.35
C GLY A 157 10.23 18.21 2.08
N GLY A 158 10.79 19.37 1.70
CA GLY A 158 10.40 20.68 2.21
C GLY A 158 8.90 20.96 2.06
N LEU A 159 8.30 20.55 0.93
CA LEU A 159 6.87 20.69 0.68
C LEU A 159 6.02 19.88 1.68
N HIS A 160 6.50 18.70 2.09
CA HIS A 160 5.78 17.82 3.02
C HIS A 160 5.70 18.36 4.44
N PHE A 161 6.63 19.22 4.87
CA PHE A 161 6.51 19.92 6.16
C PHE A 161 5.26 20.79 6.24
N PHE A 162 4.88 21.43 5.13
CA PHE A 162 3.65 22.23 5.05
C PHE A 162 2.40 21.37 4.87
N LEU A 163 2.44 20.44 3.90
CA LEU A 163 1.26 19.61 3.57
C LEU A 163 0.88 18.64 4.69
N SER A 164 1.85 18.14 5.47
CA SER A 164 1.57 17.28 6.61
C SER A 164 0.73 17.95 7.69
N GLN A 165 0.63 19.28 7.71
CA GLN A 165 -0.18 19.98 8.72
C GLN A 165 -1.70 19.98 8.41
N LEU A 166 -2.11 19.48 7.24
CA LEU A 166 -3.51 19.36 6.87
C LEU A 166 -4.29 18.45 7.85
N PRO A 167 -5.49 18.84 8.31
CA PRO A 167 -6.12 18.21 9.48
C PRO A 167 -6.60 16.78 9.26
N ASP A 168 -7.12 16.43 8.08
CA ASP A 168 -7.73 15.12 7.83
C ASP A 168 -7.64 14.65 6.36
N PHE A 169 -7.97 13.37 6.13
CA PHE A 169 -8.05 12.74 4.81
C PHE A 169 -9.03 13.44 3.85
N ASN A 170 -10.12 14.01 4.37
CA ASN A 170 -11.12 14.70 3.53
C ASN A 170 -10.52 15.99 2.93
N SER A 171 -9.65 16.67 3.66
CA SER A 171 -8.90 17.84 3.21
C SER A 171 -7.88 17.49 2.13
N VAL A 172 -7.45 16.23 2.06
CA VAL A 172 -6.52 15.69 1.04
C VAL A 172 -7.26 15.10 -0.16
N SER A 173 -8.59 14.99 -0.14
CA SER A 173 -9.36 14.35 -1.22
C SER A 173 -9.10 14.98 -2.61
N GLY A 174 -8.99 16.31 -2.69
CA GLY A 174 -8.62 17.00 -3.93
C GLY A 174 -7.20 16.67 -4.40
N VAL A 175 -6.24 16.63 -3.47
CA VAL A 175 -4.84 16.24 -3.75
C VAL A 175 -4.76 14.78 -4.20
N SER A 176 -5.52 13.89 -3.57
CA SER A 176 -5.57 12.47 -3.91
C SER A 176 -6.26 12.22 -5.25
N LEU A 177 -7.29 12.99 -5.61
CA LEU A 177 -7.89 12.93 -6.95
C LEU A 177 -6.89 13.39 -8.02
N ALA A 178 -6.20 14.52 -7.79
CA ALA A 178 -5.15 14.98 -8.68
C ALA A 178 -4.04 13.92 -8.84
N ALA A 179 -3.61 13.30 -7.73
CA ALA A 179 -2.63 12.23 -7.76
C ALA A 179 -3.08 11.01 -8.58
N ALA A 180 -4.34 10.58 -8.47
CA ALA A 180 -4.87 9.47 -9.26
C ALA A 180 -4.90 9.78 -10.77
N VAL A 181 -5.27 11.01 -11.14
CA VAL A 181 -5.25 11.45 -12.54
C VAL A 181 -3.81 11.49 -13.06
N MET A 182 -2.88 12.04 -12.29
CA MET A 182 -1.47 12.11 -12.68
C MET A 182 -0.85 10.71 -12.85
N SER A 183 -1.23 9.72 -12.03
CA SER A 183 -0.73 8.35 -12.20
C SER A 183 -1.22 7.64 -13.44
N LEU A 184 -2.47 7.87 -13.81
CA LEU A 184 -2.99 7.44 -15.10
C LEU A 184 -2.21 8.08 -16.26
N CYS A 185 -1.97 9.39 -16.19
CA CYS A 185 -1.28 10.14 -17.23
C CYS A 185 0.19 9.69 -17.39
N TYR A 186 1.00 9.68 -16.32
CA TYR A 186 2.41 9.32 -16.46
C TYR A 186 2.59 7.84 -16.83
N SER A 187 1.71 6.95 -16.35
CA SER A 187 1.75 5.53 -16.75
C SER A 187 1.44 5.38 -18.24
N THR A 188 0.45 6.13 -18.73
CA THR A 188 0.11 6.19 -20.16
C THR A 188 1.28 6.70 -21.00
N ILE A 189 1.91 7.79 -20.57
CA ILE A 189 3.10 8.32 -21.23
C ILE A 189 4.24 7.31 -21.21
N ALA A 190 4.44 6.57 -20.11
CA ALA A 190 5.51 5.59 -20.00
C ALA A 190 5.36 4.47 -21.04
N TRP A 191 4.18 3.85 -21.16
CA TRP A 191 3.98 2.75 -22.11
C TRP A 191 3.80 3.25 -23.54
N VAL A 192 3.08 4.35 -23.80
CA VAL A 192 2.95 4.94 -25.14
C VAL A 192 4.31 5.45 -25.64
N GLY A 193 5.08 6.11 -24.77
CA GLY A 193 6.42 6.59 -25.09
C GLY A 193 7.37 5.45 -25.40
N SER A 194 7.31 4.34 -24.63
CA SER A 194 8.09 3.13 -24.92
C SER A 194 7.67 2.49 -26.24
N LEU A 195 6.36 2.43 -26.53
CA LEU A 195 5.84 1.91 -27.79
C LEU A 195 6.28 2.76 -28.99
N SER A 196 6.21 4.08 -28.85
CA SER A 196 6.58 5.03 -29.90
C SER A 196 8.10 5.11 -30.13
N LYS A 197 8.91 4.95 -29.08
CA LYS A 197 10.37 4.79 -29.22
C LYS A 197 10.71 3.51 -29.99
N GLY A 198 9.88 2.48 -29.84
CA GLY A 198 10.10 1.17 -30.43
C GLY A 198 11.20 0.41 -29.71
N ARG A 199 11.62 -0.71 -30.32
CA ARG A 199 12.63 -1.60 -29.77
C ARG A 199 14.01 -0.94 -29.83
N SER A 200 14.69 -0.81 -28.68
CA SER A 200 16.05 -0.25 -28.63
C SER A 200 17.03 -1.09 -29.46
N PRO A 201 18.03 -0.46 -30.11
CA PRO A 201 19.01 -1.19 -30.92
C PRO A 201 19.74 -2.24 -30.07
N ASN A 202 19.91 -3.45 -30.61
CA ASN A 202 20.58 -4.58 -29.95
C ASN A 202 19.97 -5.05 -28.62
N VAL A 203 18.68 -4.78 -28.36
CA VAL A 203 18.05 -5.21 -27.11
C VAL A 203 18.04 -6.73 -26.98
N SER A 204 18.48 -7.18 -25.80
CA SER A 204 18.49 -8.58 -25.38
C SER A 204 17.48 -8.83 -24.27
N TYR A 205 16.78 -9.96 -24.35
CA TYR A 205 15.91 -10.48 -23.30
C TYR A 205 16.54 -11.66 -22.56
N ALA A 206 17.84 -11.90 -22.76
CA ALA A 206 18.57 -12.79 -21.87
C ALA A 206 18.56 -12.22 -20.45
N TYR A 207 18.57 -13.08 -19.46
CA TYR A 207 18.72 -12.66 -18.06
C TYR A 207 19.96 -11.79 -17.90
N LYS A 208 19.85 -10.78 -17.02
CA LYS A 208 20.94 -9.87 -16.74
C LYS A 208 22.15 -10.65 -16.21
N GLN A 209 23.33 -10.41 -16.78
CA GLN A 209 24.53 -11.12 -16.40
C GLN A 209 25.05 -10.57 -15.06
N THR A 210 24.94 -11.39 -14.02
CA THR A 210 25.44 -11.08 -12.67
C THR A 210 26.10 -12.33 -12.08
N SER A 211 26.84 -12.18 -10.98
CA SER A 211 27.30 -13.34 -10.22
C SER A 211 26.09 -14.17 -9.73
N ARG A 212 26.29 -15.45 -9.41
CA ARG A 212 25.18 -16.34 -8.96
C ARG A 212 24.47 -15.77 -7.73
N LEU A 213 25.22 -15.28 -6.75
CA LEU A 213 24.66 -14.69 -5.53
C LEU A 213 23.92 -13.37 -5.81
N ASP A 214 24.51 -12.48 -6.61
CA ASP A 214 23.87 -11.21 -6.99
C ASP A 214 22.58 -11.47 -7.79
N SER A 215 22.59 -12.47 -8.68
CA SER A 215 21.38 -12.89 -9.42
C SER A 215 20.25 -13.30 -8.48
N MET A 216 20.55 -14.07 -7.42
CA MET A 216 19.55 -14.49 -6.44
C MET A 216 18.96 -13.29 -5.70
N PHE A 217 19.81 -12.39 -5.18
CA PHE A 217 19.34 -11.19 -4.48
C PHE A 217 18.50 -10.29 -5.39
N ARG A 218 18.89 -10.13 -6.66
CA ARG A 218 18.15 -9.33 -7.63
C ARG A 218 16.81 -9.95 -8.02
N ILE A 219 16.71 -11.27 -8.11
CA ILE A 219 15.43 -11.96 -8.31
C ILE A 219 14.50 -11.71 -7.12
N PHE A 220 14.98 -11.85 -5.88
CA PHE A 220 14.17 -11.57 -4.69
C PHE A 220 13.75 -10.10 -4.60
N ASN A 221 14.66 -9.19 -4.93
CA ASN A 221 14.38 -7.77 -5.02
C ASN A 221 13.28 -7.49 -6.05
N ALA A 222 13.37 -8.06 -7.25
CA ALA A 222 12.35 -7.94 -8.30
C ALA A 222 10.98 -8.50 -7.87
N LEU A 223 10.92 -9.62 -7.14
CA LEU A 223 9.67 -10.12 -6.55
C LEU A 223 9.10 -9.12 -5.54
N GLY A 224 9.97 -8.50 -4.73
CA GLY A 224 9.60 -7.41 -3.84
C GLY A 224 9.05 -6.20 -4.60
N GLU A 225 9.69 -5.78 -5.69
CA GLU A 225 9.23 -4.67 -6.52
C GLU A 225 7.82 -4.91 -7.08
N VAL A 226 7.55 -6.12 -7.60
CA VAL A 226 6.20 -6.49 -8.05
C VAL A 226 5.22 -6.45 -6.89
N THR A 227 5.61 -6.92 -5.72
CA THR A 227 4.76 -6.91 -4.51
C THR A 227 4.45 -5.47 -4.07
N PHE A 228 5.46 -4.59 -4.05
CA PHE A 228 5.31 -3.17 -3.73
C PHE A 228 4.37 -2.47 -4.70
N ALA A 229 4.37 -2.82 -5.98
CA ALA A 229 3.46 -2.20 -6.94
C ALA A 229 1.99 -2.38 -6.56
N TYR A 230 1.61 -3.42 -5.81
CA TYR A 230 0.23 -3.69 -5.39
C TYR A 230 -0.10 -3.23 -3.95
N ALA A 231 0.60 -2.21 -3.45
CA ALA A 231 0.64 -1.72 -2.06
C ALA A 231 -0.67 -1.16 -1.41
N GLY A 232 -1.86 -1.43 -1.94
CA GLY A 232 -3.10 -0.74 -1.52
C GLY A 232 -3.69 -1.17 -0.17
N HIS A 233 -3.34 -2.35 0.36
CA HIS A 233 -4.06 -2.97 1.48
C HIS A 233 -3.89 -2.22 2.80
N ALA A 234 -2.71 -1.66 3.07
CA ALA A 234 -2.39 -1.05 4.37
C ALA A 234 -3.18 0.24 4.70
N VAL A 235 -3.94 0.76 3.75
CA VAL A 235 -4.84 1.92 3.90
C VAL A 235 -6.29 1.61 3.51
N ALA A 236 -6.60 0.36 3.14
CA ALA A 236 -7.91 0.00 2.60
C ALA A 236 -9.04 0.14 3.62
N LEU A 237 -8.81 -0.25 4.89
CA LEU A 237 -9.81 -0.12 5.95
C LEU A 237 -10.02 1.34 6.33
N GLU A 238 -8.94 2.13 6.35
CA GLU A 238 -8.98 3.55 6.62
C GLU A 238 -9.76 4.31 5.52
N ILE A 239 -9.61 3.93 4.25
CA ILE A 239 -10.42 4.45 3.14
C ILE A 239 -11.89 4.04 3.33
N GLN A 240 -12.17 2.77 3.63
CA GLN A 240 -13.53 2.27 3.84
C GLN A 240 -14.23 2.94 5.04
N ALA A 241 -13.48 3.27 6.09
CA ALA A 241 -13.98 3.98 7.28
C ALA A 241 -14.58 5.35 6.96
N THR A 242 -14.14 6.00 5.88
CA THR A 242 -14.69 7.30 5.43
C THR A 242 -16.08 7.18 4.80
N ILE A 243 -16.48 5.97 4.39
CA ILE A 243 -17.77 5.70 3.75
C ILE A 243 -18.86 5.51 4.82
N PRO A 244 -20.02 6.18 4.69
CA PRO A 244 -21.18 5.92 5.52
C PRO A 244 -21.59 4.45 5.48
N SER A 245 -22.00 3.89 6.62
CA SER A 245 -22.53 2.53 6.69
C SER A 245 -23.76 2.51 7.57
N THR A 246 -24.74 1.73 7.16
CA THR A 246 -25.97 1.41 7.90
C THR A 246 -26.22 -0.10 7.76
N PRO A 247 -26.97 -0.74 8.67
CA PRO A 247 -27.32 -2.16 8.54
C PRO A 247 -27.94 -2.50 7.17
N GLU A 248 -28.72 -1.58 6.59
CA GLU A 248 -29.38 -1.74 5.29
C GLU A 248 -28.46 -1.43 4.10
N LYS A 249 -27.47 -0.55 4.29
CA LYS A 249 -26.49 -0.14 3.27
C LYS A 249 -25.07 -0.22 3.84
N PRO A 250 -24.47 -1.42 3.87
CA PRO A 250 -23.15 -1.62 4.45
C PRO A 250 -22.05 -1.01 3.55
N SER A 251 -20.99 -0.47 4.17
CA SER A 251 -19.89 0.22 3.46
C SER A 251 -19.13 -0.69 2.48
N LYS A 252 -19.16 -2.01 2.71
CA LYS A 252 -18.50 -3.01 1.87
C LYS A 252 -18.94 -3.00 0.41
N VAL A 253 -20.19 -2.62 0.12
CA VAL A 253 -20.72 -2.58 -1.26
C VAL A 253 -20.11 -1.43 -2.06
N PRO A 254 -20.24 -0.15 -1.63
CA PRO A 254 -19.59 0.97 -2.32
C PRO A 254 -18.05 0.87 -2.28
N MET A 255 -17.45 0.36 -1.20
CA MET A 255 -16.01 0.13 -1.14
C MET A 255 -15.56 -0.86 -2.22
N TRP A 256 -16.22 -2.03 -2.32
CA TRP A 256 -15.85 -3.03 -3.32
C TRP A 256 -16.04 -2.54 -4.75
N LYS A 257 -17.13 -1.83 -5.04
CA LYS A 257 -17.34 -1.20 -6.35
C LYS A 257 -16.16 -0.28 -6.70
N GLY A 258 -15.71 0.52 -5.74
CA GLY A 258 -14.59 1.42 -5.93
C GLY A 258 -13.25 0.68 -6.13
N ALA A 259 -13.01 -0.37 -5.33
CA ALA A 259 -11.81 -1.21 -5.41
C ALA A 259 -11.72 -1.97 -6.74
N VAL A 260 -12.80 -2.55 -7.24
CA VAL A 260 -12.82 -3.23 -8.55
C VAL A 260 -12.43 -2.28 -9.67
N LEU A 261 -13.02 -1.08 -9.69
CA LEU A 261 -12.66 -0.07 -10.68
C LEU A 261 -11.18 0.35 -10.56
N ALA A 262 -10.67 0.52 -9.34
CA ALA A 262 -9.25 0.81 -9.11
C ALA A 262 -8.33 -0.31 -9.62
N TYR A 263 -8.71 -1.58 -9.46
CA TYR A 263 -7.93 -2.73 -9.96
C TYR A 263 -7.95 -2.87 -11.49
N ILE A 264 -9.05 -2.49 -12.14
CA ILE A 264 -9.13 -2.39 -13.60
C ILE A 264 -8.19 -1.30 -14.10
N ILE A 265 -8.26 -0.11 -13.49
CA ILE A 265 -7.36 1.01 -13.78
C ILE A 265 -5.90 0.60 -13.59
N ASN A 266 -5.60 -0.06 -12.46
CA ASN A 266 -4.28 -0.59 -12.17
C ASN A 266 -3.80 -1.55 -13.26
N ALA A 267 -4.64 -2.48 -13.73
CA ALA A 267 -4.26 -3.40 -14.80
C ALA A 267 -3.92 -2.68 -16.11
N ILE A 268 -4.69 -1.66 -16.47
CA ILE A 268 -4.46 -0.81 -17.66
C ILE A 268 -3.16 0.00 -17.54
N CYS A 269 -2.72 0.36 -16.33
CA CYS A 269 -1.43 1.01 -16.14
C CYS A 269 -0.28 -0.01 -16.11
N TYR A 270 -0.41 -1.08 -15.33
CA TYR A 270 0.73 -1.91 -14.92
C TYR A 270 1.17 -2.87 -16.00
N PHE A 271 0.23 -3.60 -16.60
CA PHE A 271 0.56 -4.60 -17.60
C PHE A 271 1.17 -3.95 -18.86
N PRO A 272 0.59 -2.87 -19.43
CA PRO A 272 1.22 -2.19 -20.56
C PRO A 272 2.59 -1.61 -20.23
N VAL A 273 2.76 -0.95 -19.07
CA VAL A 273 4.08 -0.41 -18.67
C VAL A 273 5.11 -1.54 -18.57
N ALA A 274 4.80 -2.63 -17.87
CA ALA A 274 5.71 -3.76 -17.71
C ALA A 274 6.04 -4.45 -19.04
N ILE A 275 5.01 -4.82 -19.81
CA ILE A 275 5.16 -5.54 -21.08
C ILE A 275 5.88 -4.68 -22.11
N ILE A 276 5.39 -3.45 -22.37
CA ILE A 276 5.91 -2.60 -23.44
C ILE A 276 7.26 -2.01 -23.03
N GLY A 277 7.42 -1.60 -21.77
CA GLY A 277 8.69 -1.12 -21.24
C GLY A 277 9.78 -2.20 -21.32
N TYR A 278 9.49 -3.42 -20.87
CA TYR A 278 10.44 -4.51 -20.98
C TYR A 278 10.69 -4.91 -22.44
N TRP A 279 9.67 -4.91 -23.30
CA TRP A 279 9.85 -5.13 -24.74
C TRP A 279 10.76 -4.08 -25.39
N ALA A 280 10.61 -2.80 -25.05
CA ALA A 280 11.38 -1.71 -25.65
C ALA A 280 12.85 -1.70 -25.22
N PHE A 281 13.14 -2.04 -23.96
CA PHE A 281 14.47 -1.87 -23.35
C PHE A 281 15.17 -3.17 -22.91
N GLY A 282 14.44 -4.27 -22.78
CA GLY A 282 14.96 -5.58 -22.40
C GLY A 282 15.72 -5.55 -21.07
N ARG A 283 16.86 -6.25 -21.01
CA ARG A 283 17.67 -6.37 -19.78
C ARG A 283 18.33 -5.06 -19.32
N ASP A 284 18.40 -4.07 -20.19
CA ASP A 284 19.13 -2.80 -19.98
C ASP A 284 18.19 -1.66 -19.54
N VAL A 285 16.92 -1.97 -19.27
CA VAL A 285 15.96 -1.01 -18.72
C VAL A 285 16.46 -0.44 -17.39
N ALA A 286 16.25 0.86 -17.19
CA ALA A 286 16.56 1.53 -15.93
C ALA A 286 15.52 1.17 -14.84
N ASP A 287 15.90 1.35 -13.58
CA ASP A 287 15.04 1.14 -12.40
C ASP A 287 13.72 1.96 -12.44
N ASN A 288 13.74 3.09 -13.14
CA ASN A 288 12.57 3.88 -13.49
C ASN A 288 12.50 4.01 -15.02
N VAL A 289 11.47 3.42 -15.63
CA VAL A 289 11.28 3.42 -17.09
C VAL A 289 11.22 4.81 -17.72
N LEU A 290 10.75 5.84 -17.00
CA LEU A 290 10.71 7.21 -17.52
C LEU A 290 12.11 7.78 -17.75
N VAL A 291 13.13 7.28 -17.03
CA VAL A 291 14.53 7.66 -17.23
C VAL A 291 15.11 7.01 -18.49
N ALA A 292 14.58 5.86 -18.92
CA ALA A 292 15.01 5.17 -20.14
C ALA A 292 14.45 5.81 -21.44
N LEU A 293 13.42 6.64 -21.31
CA LEU A 293 12.90 7.47 -22.40
C LEU A 293 13.81 8.69 -22.59
N GLU A 294 14.23 8.94 -23.83
CA GLU A 294 15.16 10.04 -24.16
C GLU A 294 14.50 11.13 -25.02
N ARG A 295 13.43 10.79 -25.77
CA ARG A 295 12.72 11.73 -26.65
C ARG A 295 11.21 11.45 -26.72
N PRO A 296 10.37 12.47 -26.95
CA PRO A 296 10.71 13.91 -26.94
C PRO A 296 10.85 14.45 -25.51
N ALA A 297 11.79 15.39 -25.31
CA ALA A 297 12.21 15.85 -23.99
C ALA A 297 11.07 16.48 -23.16
N TRP A 298 10.21 17.29 -23.78
CA TRP A 298 9.08 17.94 -23.12
C TRP A 298 8.09 16.93 -22.52
N LEU A 299 7.87 15.80 -23.19
CA LEU A 299 6.94 14.76 -22.75
C LEU A 299 7.49 14.04 -21.52
N ILE A 300 8.80 13.76 -21.51
CA ILE A 300 9.50 13.14 -20.38
C ILE A 300 9.54 14.09 -19.18
N ALA A 301 9.82 15.38 -19.41
CA ALA A 301 9.75 16.41 -18.37
C ALA A 301 8.35 16.47 -17.75
N THR A 302 7.32 16.50 -18.59
CA THR A 302 5.92 16.52 -18.15
C THR A 302 5.58 15.27 -17.33
N ALA A 303 5.97 14.07 -17.79
CA ALA A 303 5.75 12.82 -17.05
C ALA A 303 6.44 12.82 -15.68
N ASN A 304 7.68 13.32 -15.59
CA ASN A 304 8.38 13.44 -14.31
C ASN A 304 7.67 14.42 -13.36
N LEU A 305 7.15 15.55 -13.86
CA LEU A 305 6.37 16.48 -13.06
C LEU A 305 5.03 15.87 -12.60
N MET A 306 4.37 15.07 -13.45
CA MET A 306 3.17 14.31 -13.08
C MET A 306 3.47 13.32 -11.96
N VAL A 307 4.62 12.62 -12.01
CA VAL A 307 5.06 11.74 -10.92
C VAL A 307 5.24 12.54 -9.63
N VAL A 308 5.89 13.71 -9.68
CA VAL A 308 6.05 14.61 -8.51
C VAL A 308 4.70 14.95 -7.88
N VAL A 309 3.73 15.39 -8.68
CA VAL A 309 2.37 15.72 -8.19
C VAL A 309 1.68 14.49 -7.60
N HIS A 310 1.81 13.33 -8.25
CA HIS A 310 1.25 12.08 -7.74
C HIS A 310 1.84 11.70 -6.37
N VAL A 311 3.17 11.63 -6.25
CA VAL A 311 3.82 11.17 -5.01
C VAL A 311 3.60 12.15 -3.85
N ILE A 312 3.34 13.43 -4.12
CA ILE A 312 2.90 14.39 -3.10
C ILE A 312 1.61 13.91 -2.44
N GLY A 313 0.60 13.56 -3.25
CA GLY A 313 -0.69 13.09 -2.76
C GLY A 313 -0.60 11.71 -2.10
N SER A 314 0.15 10.79 -2.70
CA SER A 314 0.33 9.44 -2.16
C SER A 314 1.02 9.45 -0.80
N TYR A 315 2.06 10.28 -0.60
CA TYR A 315 2.68 10.47 0.71
C TYR A 315 1.65 10.89 1.76
N GLN A 316 0.76 11.84 1.45
CA GLN A 316 -0.26 12.26 2.43
C GLN A 316 -1.24 11.12 2.76
N VAL A 317 -1.56 10.25 1.80
CA VAL A 317 -2.45 9.09 2.03
C VAL A 317 -1.81 8.07 2.99
N TYR A 318 -0.51 7.80 2.87
CA TYR A 318 0.21 6.85 3.73
C TYR A 318 0.65 7.44 5.07
N ALA A 319 0.94 8.74 5.14
CA ALA A 319 1.38 9.40 6.37
C ALA A 319 0.23 9.62 7.37
N MET A 320 -1.01 9.87 6.91
CA MET A 320 -2.14 10.21 7.78
C MET A 320 -2.48 9.15 8.85
N PRO A 321 -2.51 7.83 8.55
CA PRO A 321 -2.68 6.80 9.57
C PRO A 321 -1.52 6.79 10.58
N VAL A 322 -0.29 7.03 10.14
CA VAL A 322 0.88 7.08 11.03
C VAL A 322 0.80 8.28 11.97
N PHE A 323 0.41 9.45 11.46
CA PHE A 323 0.17 10.65 12.27
C PHE A 323 -0.86 10.39 13.37
N ASP A 324 -2.00 9.78 13.03
CA ASP A 324 -3.04 9.46 14.01
C ASP A 324 -2.55 8.50 15.09
N ILE A 325 -1.75 7.49 14.72
CA ILE A 325 -1.15 6.55 15.68
C ILE A 325 -0.17 7.25 16.61
N LEU A 326 0.74 8.08 16.07
CA LEU A 326 1.75 8.78 16.85
C LEU A 326 1.14 9.82 17.79
N GLU A 327 0.23 10.66 17.29
CA GLU A 327 -0.47 11.68 18.08
C GLU A 327 -1.25 11.04 19.23
N ARG A 328 -2.06 10.02 18.95
CA ARG A 328 -2.83 9.30 20.00
C ARG A 328 -1.92 8.64 21.03
N SER A 329 -0.79 8.08 20.60
CA SER A 329 0.16 7.42 21.49
C SER A 329 0.84 8.40 22.44
N ILE A 330 1.16 9.61 21.96
CA ILE A 330 1.76 10.66 22.79
C ILE A 330 0.73 11.23 23.77
N VAL A 331 -0.47 11.60 23.30
CA VAL A 331 -1.56 12.11 24.17
C VAL A 331 -1.85 11.15 25.33
N LYS A 332 -1.90 9.83 25.05
CA LYS A 332 -2.11 8.81 26.08
C LYS A 332 -0.96 8.67 27.08
N ARG A 333 0.26 9.01 26.69
CA ARG A 333 1.46 8.84 27.53
C ARG A 333 1.86 10.09 28.30
N THR A 334 1.57 11.28 27.79
CA THR A 334 2.14 12.54 28.33
C THR A 334 1.11 13.52 28.88
N SER A 335 -0.18 13.18 28.93
CA SER A 335 -1.27 14.09 29.36
C SER A 335 -1.32 15.42 28.59
N ILE A 336 -0.56 15.55 27.50
CA ILE A 336 -0.56 16.72 26.62
C ILE A 336 -1.86 16.70 25.83
N SER A 337 -2.56 17.84 25.79
CA SER A 337 -3.80 17.96 25.02
C SER A 337 -3.54 17.86 23.51
N ASN A 338 -4.49 17.28 22.78
CA ASN A 338 -4.40 17.24 21.33
C ASN A 338 -4.60 18.66 20.76
N GLY A 339 -3.50 19.30 20.37
CA GLY A 339 -3.47 20.69 19.93
C GLY A 339 -2.57 20.92 18.71
N PRO A 340 -2.64 22.11 18.09
CA PRO A 340 -1.89 22.42 16.87
C PRO A 340 -0.37 22.32 17.07
N VAL A 341 0.13 22.58 18.28
CA VAL A 341 1.56 22.45 18.62
C VAL A 341 2.00 20.99 18.61
N LEU A 342 1.22 20.09 19.22
CA LEU A 342 1.53 18.65 19.21
C LEU A 342 1.52 18.12 17.77
N ARG A 343 0.51 18.51 16.98
CA ARG A 343 0.43 18.17 15.55
C ARG A 343 1.67 18.65 14.81
N LEU A 344 2.05 19.91 14.97
CA LEU A 344 3.21 20.50 14.30
C LEU A 344 4.49 19.73 14.63
N ILE A 345 4.75 19.44 15.90
CA ILE A 345 5.96 18.75 16.35
C ILE A 345 5.99 17.30 15.84
N VAL A 346 4.92 16.54 16.07
CA VAL A 346 4.87 15.10 15.74
C VAL A 346 4.95 14.88 14.24
N ARG A 347 4.16 15.63 13.45
CA ARG A 347 4.13 15.48 12.01
C ARG A 347 5.42 15.99 11.35
N SER A 348 5.97 17.11 11.82
CA SER A 348 7.26 17.60 11.30
C SER A 348 8.40 16.64 11.67
N GLY A 349 8.39 16.06 12.88
CA GLY A 349 9.37 15.05 13.28
C GLY A 349 9.30 13.79 12.41
N TYR A 350 8.10 13.34 12.06
CA TYR A 350 7.91 12.22 11.13
C TYR A 350 8.41 12.53 9.71
N VAL A 351 8.07 13.71 9.18
CA VAL A 351 8.54 14.15 7.86
C VAL A 351 10.06 14.26 7.86
N ALA A 352 10.66 14.83 8.91
CA ALA A 352 12.12 14.91 9.06
C ALA A 352 12.77 13.52 9.09
N PHE A 353 12.16 12.56 9.78
CA PHE A 353 12.65 11.17 9.84
C PHE A 353 12.61 10.50 8.45
N THR A 354 11.47 10.52 7.77
CA THR A 354 11.35 9.91 6.43
C THR A 354 12.27 10.59 5.41
N LEU A 355 12.44 11.91 5.50
CA LEU A 355 13.39 12.67 4.68
C LEU A 355 14.84 12.27 4.97
N PHE A 356 15.23 12.16 6.24
CA PHE A 356 16.58 11.75 6.63
C PHE A 356 16.93 10.37 6.07
N VAL A 357 16.03 9.40 6.18
CA VAL A 357 16.25 8.05 5.65
C VAL A 357 16.31 8.08 4.11
N GLY A 358 15.40 8.81 3.45
CA GLY A 358 15.38 8.93 1.98
C GLY A 358 16.62 9.60 1.40
N VAL A 359 17.20 10.59 2.09
CA VAL A 359 18.48 11.22 1.70
C VAL A 359 19.66 10.29 1.93
N THR A 360 19.63 9.48 2.99
CA THR A 360 20.72 8.55 3.35
C THR A 360 20.79 7.35 2.40
N PHE A 361 19.64 6.81 1.98
CA PHE A 361 19.55 5.61 1.13
C PHE A 361 18.74 5.86 -0.14
N PRO A 362 19.24 6.66 -1.11
CA PRO A 362 18.46 7.08 -2.28
C PRO A 362 18.39 6.03 -3.42
N PHE A 363 18.29 4.73 -3.09
CA PHE A 363 18.28 3.62 -4.05
C PHE A 363 16.85 3.17 -4.36
N PHE A 364 16.30 3.64 -5.47
CA PHE A 364 14.88 3.45 -5.81
C PHE A 364 14.44 1.97 -5.89
N GLY A 365 15.04 1.16 -6.77
CA GLY A 365 14.68 -0.25 -6.93
C GLY A 365 14.91 -1.08 -5.66
N ASP A 366 16.04 -0.87 -4.99
CA ASP A 366 16.39 -1.62 -3.77
C ASP A 366 15.44 -1.31 -2.60
N LEU A 367 15.00 -0.06 -2.44
CA LEU A 367 13.98 0.30 -1.44
C LEU A 367 12.63 -0.33 -1.77
N LEU A 368 12.22 -0.32 -3.04
CA LEU A 368 10.97 -0.92 -3.49
C LEU A 368 10.93 -2.42 -3.17
N GLY A 369 11.97 -3.17 -3.53
CA GLY A 369 11.99 -4.60 -3.24
C GLY A 369 12.17 -4.94 -1.77
N PHE A 370 12.92 -4.13 -1.00
CA PHE A 370 13.02 -4.31 0.45
C PHE A 370 11.67 -4.13 1.16
N PHE A 371 11.00 -2.99 0.97
CA PHE A 371 9.69 -2.75 1.60
C PHE A 371 8.60 -3.64 1.00
N GLY A 372 8.69 -3.94 -0.29
CA GLY A 372 7.85 -4.92 -0.99
C GLY A 372 7.90 -6.30 -0.34
N GLY A 373 9.09 -6.88 -0.21
CA GLY A 373 9.28 -8.20 0.38
C GLY A 373 8.97 -8.25 1.87
N PHE A 374 9.45 -7.28 2.65
CA PHE A 374 9.36 -7.31 4.11
C PHE A 374 8.00 -6.85 4.66
N GLY A 375 7.43 -5.79 4.09
CA GLY A 375 6.16 -5.19 4.55
C GLY A 375 4.95 -5.66 3.76
N PHE A 376 5.01 -5.58 2.42
CA PHE A 376 3.84 -5.80 1.58
C PHE A 376 3.46 -7.26 1.40
N ALA A 377 4.43 -8.16 1.26
CA ALA A 377 4.11 -9.58 1.11
C ALA A 377 3.30 -10.11 2.31
N PRO A 378 3.70 -9.87 3.58
CA PRO A 378 2.89 -10.29 4.72
C PRO A 378 1.51 -9.64 4.80
N THR A 379 1.43 -8.32 4.65
CA THR A 379 0.16 -7.58 4.82
C THR A 379 -0.84 -7.85 3.72
N SER A 380 -0.39 -8.02 2.48
CA SER A 380 -1.27 -8.10 1.31
C SER A 380 -1.56 -9.53 0.88
N TYR A 381 -0.66 -10.49 1.17
CA TYR A 381 -0.78 -11.88 0.74
C TYR A 381 -1.09 -12.83 1.90
N PHE A 382 -0.34 -12.74 3.00
CA PHE A 382 -0.38 -13.78 4.04
C PHE A 382 -1.42 -13.53 5.14
N ILE A 383 -1.38 -12.38 5.83
CA ILE A 383 -2.22 -12.11 7.01
C ILE A 383 -3.71 -12.22 6.69
N ILE A 384 -4.12 -11.67 5.55
CA ILE A 384 -5.54 -11.63 5.17
C ILE A 384 -6.05 -13.03 4.81
N SER A 385 -5.21 -13.84 4.15
CA SER A 385 -5.54 -15.22 3.79
C SER A 385 -5.73 -16.11 5.03
N HIS A 386 -4.93 -15.90 6.08
CA HIS A 386 -5.01 -16.62 7.34
C HIS A 386 -6.23 -16.24 8.19
N ASN A 387 -6.62 -14.95 8.18
CA ASN A 387 -7.82 -14.46 8.87
C ASN A 387 -9.11 -15.16 8.40
N LYS A 388 -9.12 -15.72 7.17
CA LYS A 388 -10.23 -16.52 6.66
C LYS A 388 -10.16 -17.99 7.09
N ALA A 389 -8.95 -18.54 7.24
CA ALA A 389 -8.72 -19.94 7.58
C ALA A 389 -9.09 -20.29 9.04
N GLN A 390 -9.07 -19.31 9.95
CA GLN A 390 -9.50 -19.52 11.34
C GLN A 390 -11.02 -19.54 11.56
N ARG A 391 -11.84 -19.46 10.49
CA ARG A 391 -13.27 -19.72 10.62
C ARG A 391 -13.56 -21.23 10.64
N HIS A 392 -14.04 -21.69 11.79
CA HIS A 392 -14.71 -22.98 11.97
C HIS A 392 -15.92 -23.16 10.99
N PRO A 393 -16.35 -24.40 10.68
CA PRO A 393 -17.20 -24.75 9.52
C PRO A 393 -18.70 -24.38 9.57
N SER A 394 -19.14 -23.45 10.43
CA SER A 394 -20.56 -23.37 10.83
C SER A 394 -21.38 -22.19 10.29
N ILE A 395 -20.89 -21.37 9.36
CA ILE A 395 -21.72 -20.29 8.78
C ILE A 395 -22.20 -20.68 7.38
N GLY A 396 -23.48 -21.04 7.32
CA GLY A 396 -24.19 -21.53 6.15
C GLY A 396 -24.21 -20.59 4.94
N ARG A 397 -24.48 -21.21 3.79
CA ARG A 397 -24.73 -20.61 2.48
C ARG A 397 -25.64 -19.37 2.60
N ALA A 398 -25.07 -18.18 2.41
CA ALA A 398 -25.85 -17.00 2.04
C ALA A 398 -25.74 -16.82 0.52
N THR A 399 -26.77 -17.28 -0.19
CA THR A 399 -27.02 -16.98 -1.61
C THR A 399 -27.67 -15.61 -1.73
N GLY A 400 -27.00 -14.67 -2.37
CA GLY A 400 -27.53 -13.35 -2.79
C GLY A 400 -27.17 -13.07 -4.25
N PRO A 401 -27.98 -12.28 -4.99
CA PRO A 401 -28.11 -12.43 -6.44
C PRO A 401 -26.99 -11.73 -7.25
N HIS A 402 -26.64 -12.44 -8.32
CA HIS A 402 -25.91 -12.05 -9.53
C HIS A 402 -25.33 -10.63 -9.63
N VAL A 403 -24.08 -10.47 -9.17
CA VAL A 403 -23.12 -9.49 -9.71
C VAL A 403 -21.81 -10.23 -9.90
N LEU A 404 -21.47 -10.56 -11.16
CA LEU A 404 -20.18 -11.13 -11.63
C LEU A 404 -19.38 -11.86 -10.54
N ALA A 405 -20.02 -12.88 -9.95
CA ALA A 405 -19.42 -13.64 -8.87
C ALA A 405 -18.48 -14.66 -9.52
N VAL A 406 -17.18 -14.48 -9.30
CA VAL A 406 -16.20 -15.55 -9.51
C VAL A 406 -16.74 -16.80 -8.79
N PRO A 407 -16.84 -17.97 -9.45
CA PRO A 407 -17.52 -19.13 -8.87
C PRO A 407 -16.94 -19.51 -7.50
N PRO A 408 -17.76 -19.88 -6.51
CA PRO A 408 -17.28 -20.29 -5.17
C PRO A 408 -16.24 -21.41 -5.22
N ALA A 409 -16.33 -22.30 -6.22
CA ALA A 409 -15.35 -23.35 -6.48
C ALA A 409 -14.00 -22.79 -6.98
N LEU A 410 -14.03 -21.72 -7.80
CA LEU A 410 -12.83 -21.02 -8.24
C LEU A 410 -12.20 -20.24 -7.08
N LEU A 411 -13.00 -19.65 -6.19
CA LEU A 411 -12.57 -18.97 -4.96
C LEU A 411 -11.92 -19.92 -3.93
N ALA A 412 -12.46 -21.13 -3.77
CA ALA A 412 -11.87 -22.16 -2.91
C ALA A 412 -10.57 -22.69 -3.51
N ARG A 413 -10.51 -22.85 -4.84
CA ARG A 413 -9.29 -23.23 -5.57
C ARG A 413 -8.25 -22.11 -5.52
N THR A 414 -8.60 -20.84 -5.67
CA THR A 414 -7.65 -19.71 -5.55
C THR A 414 -7.19 -19.51 -4.12
N THR A 415 -8.01 -19.77 -3.11
CA THR A 415 -7.57 -19.72 -1.69
C THR A 415 -6.58 -20.85 -1.40
N ARG A 416 -6.89 -22.09 -1.81
CA ARG A 416 -5.94 -23.22 -1.69
C ARG A 416 -4.68 -23.03 -2.53
N PHE A 417 -4.81 -22.42 -3.70
CA PHE A 417 -3.68 -22.05 -4.56
C PHE A 417 -2.86 -20.92 -3.96
N THR A 418 -3.47 -19.93 -3.31
CA THR A 418 -2.75 -18.85 -2.58
C THR A 418 -1.97 -19.45 -1.41
N ILE A 419 -2.57 -20.37 -0.65
CA ILE A 419 -1.91 -21.11 0.43
C ILE A 419 -0.78 -22.01 -0.13
N ALA A 420 -1.01 -22.70 -1.24
CA ALA A 420 -0.01 -23.56 -1.88
C ALA A 420 1.15 -22.75 -2.49
N VAL A 421 0.87 -21.61 -3.11
CA VAL A 421 1.90 -20.70 -3.65
C VAL A 421 2.65 -19.99 -2.52
N SER A 422 1.99 -19.64 -1.41
CA SER A 422 2.67 -19.13 -0.22
C SER A 422 3.59 -20.15 0.45
N ALA A 423 3.30 -21.45 0.31
CA ALA A 423 4.15 -22.54 0.81
C ALA A 423 5.37 -22.85 -0.08
N ILE A 424 5.46 -22.27 -1.29
CA ILE A 424 6.63 -22.39 -2.18
C ILE A 424 7.73 -21.37 -1.80
N ILE A 425 7.39 -20.35 -1.00
CA ILE A 425 8.33 -19.36 -0.46
C ILE A 425 8.90 -19.93 0.85
N PRO A 426 10.23 -20.00 1.03
CA PRO A 426 10.85 -20.87 2.03
C PRO A 426 10.33 -20.63 3.46
N GLU A 427 9.70 -21.67 4.03
CA GLU A 427 9.16 -21.75 5.40
C GLU A 427 10.19 -21.51 6.52
N GLN A 428 11.48 -21.40 6.19
CA GLN A 428 12.56 -21.27 7.17
C GLN A 428 12.53 -19.95 7.96
N ALA A 429 11.80 -18.93 7.51
CA ALA A 429 11.70 -17.65 8.24
C ALA A 429 10.67 -17.67 9.40
N PHE A 430 9.71 -18.59 9.40
CA PHE A 430 8.64 -18.63 10.42
C PHE A 430 8.79 -19.75 11.46
N GLY A 431 9.61 -20.77 11.18
CA GLY A 431 9.82 -21.93 12.07
C GLY A 431 10.50 -21.60 13.40
N LEU A 432 11.29 -20.52 13.48
CA LEU A 432 11.96 -20.13 14.73
C LEU A 432 11.03 -19.43 15.74
N VAL A 433 9.89 -18.88 15.28
CA VAL A 433 8.98 -18.10 16.13
C VAL A 433 8.02 -19.01 16.90
N TYR A 434 7.69 -20.20 16.36
CA TYR A 434 6.84 -21.17 17.03
C TYR A 434 7.50 -21.87 18.22
N GLN A 435 8.84 -21.86 18.31
CA GLN A 435 9.58 -22.45 19.44
C GLN A 435 9.82 -21.50 20.61
N LEU A 436 9.48 -20.20 20.48
CA LEU A 436 9.78 -19.17 21.48
C LEU A 436 8.56 -18.70 22.30
N VAL A 437 7.38 -19.30 22.11
CA VAL A 437 6.18 -19.00 22.93
C VAL A 437 5.99 -20.09 23.97
N PRO A 438 6.17 -19.82 25.28
CA PRO A 438 5.92 -20.82 26.32
C PRO A 438 4.44 -21.20 26.35
N HIS A 439 4.17 -22.50 26.32
CA HIS A 439 2.86 -23.08 26.59
C HIS A 439 2.41 -22.71 28.02
N HIS A 440 1.53 -21.72 28.15
CA HIS A 440 0.65 -21.59 29.31
C HIS A 440 -0.78 -21.92 28.90
N HIS A 441 -1.08 -23.22 28.90
CA HIS A 441 -2.41 -23.74 29.15
C HIS A 441 -2.34 -24.40 30.52
N GLN A 442 -2.97 -23.78 31.53
CA GLN A 442 -3.76 -24.47 32.55
C GLN A 442 -4.22 -23.52 33.66
N ILE A 443 -5.46 -23.77 34.13
CA ILE A 443 -6.07 -23.36 35.42
C ILE A 443 -6.69 -21.95 35.36
N ILE A 444 -8.01 -21.72 35.47
CA ILE A 444 -9.00 -22.22 36.45
C ILE A 444 -10.43 -22.24 35.83
N LEU A 445 -11.11 -23.39 36.03
CA LEU A 445 -12.54 -23.75 36.05
C LEU A 445 -13.54 -23.10 35.08
#